data_AF-A0A6B3CUT0-F1
#
_entry.id   AF-A0A6B3CUT0-F1
#
_cell.length_a   1.000
_cell.length_b   1.000
_cell.length_c   1.000
_cell.angle_alpha   90.00
_cell.angle_beta   90.00
_cell.angle_gamma   90.00
#
_symmetry.space_group_name_H-M   'P 1'
#
loop_
_entity.id
_entity.type
_entity.pdbx_description
1 polymer ?
#
loop_
_entity_poly.entity_id
_entity_poly.type
_entity_poly.pdbx_seq_one_letter_code
_entity_poly.pdbx_strand_id
1 'polypeptide(L)' 'MGDLEIRRTTAEDIPAVVAMLADDPLGAQRESPDDLGPYLAAFERLRTDPNQHLVVAVREDRVVGTLQLT' A
#
# COMPACT_ATOMS: atom_id res chain seq x y z
N MET A 1 1.45 9.79 22.96
CA MET A 1 0.66 8.96 22.02
C MET A 1 1.18 9.34 20.66
N GLY A 2 2.13 8.55 20.13
CA GLY A 2 2.99 8.99 19.01
C GLY A 2 2.19 9.20 17.74
N ASP A 3 2.51 10.28 17.00
CA ASP A 3 1.85 10.67 15.77
C ASP A 3 1.81 9.51 14.77
N LEU A 4 0.60 9.00 14.56
CA LEU A 4 0.26 8.07 13.51
C LEU A 4 -0.65 8.83 12.55
N GLU A 5 -0.18 9.08 11.34
CA GLU A 5 -0.97 9.71 10.29
C GLU A 5 -1.63 8.62 9.45
N ILE A 6 -2.94 8.74 9.20
CA ILE A 6 -3.64 7.92 8.22
C ILE A 6 -3.98 8.82 7.03
N ARG A 7 -3.43 8.51 5.87
CA ARG A 7 -3.65 9.28 4.65
C ARG A 7 -3.86 8.39 3.43
N ARG A 8 -4.36 8.99 2.35
CA ARG A 8 -4.45 8.31 1.05
C ARG A 8 -3.05 7.91 0.58
N THR A 9 -2.98 6.73 -0.03
CA THR A 9 -1.77 6.18 -0.62
C THR A 9 -1.37 7.00 -1.84
N THR A 10 -0.09 7.26 -1.98
CA THR A 10 0.53 7.86 -3.17
C THR A 10 1.35 6.80 -3.91
N ALA A 11 1.79 7.08 -5.14
CA ALA A 11 2.60 6.15 -5.91
C ALA A 11 3.94 5.82 -5.21
N GLU A 12 4.49 6.76 -4.42
CA GLU A 12 5.74 6.60 -3.68
C GLU A 12 5.62 5.60 -2.51
N ASP A 13 4.40 5.36 -2.02
CA ASP A 13 4.15 4.41 -0.93
C ASP A 13 4.06 2.95 -1.44
N ILE A 14 3.85 2.74 -2.74
CA ILE A 14 3.61 1.41 -3.33
C ILE A 14 4.73 0.39 -3.05
N PRO A 15 6.02 0.73 -3.19
CA PRO A 15 7.09 -0.20 -2.82
C PRO A 15 6.97 -0.69 -1.37
N ALA A 16 6.64 0.20 -0.43
CA ALA A 16 6.50 -0.17 0.98
C ALA A 16 5.25 -1.02 1.23
N VAL A 17 4.14 -0.72 0.55
CA VAL A 17 2.91 -1.51 0.60
C VAL A 17 3.16 -2.94 0.09
N VAL A 18 3.81 -3.08 -1.07
CA VAL A 18 4.11 -4.40 -1.65
C VAL A 18 5.08 -5.18 -0.78
N ALA A 19 6.09 -4.52 -0.21
CA ALA A 19 7.00 -5.16 0.73
C ALA A 19 6.25 -5.72 1.97
N MET A 20 5.29 -4.96 2.54
CA MET A 20 4.46 -5.45 3.64
C MET A 20 3.58 -6.64 3.23
N LEU A 21 3.01 -6.63 2.02
CA LEU A 21 2.21 -7.75 1.52
C LEU A 21 3.08 -9.00 1.26
N ALA A 22 4.30 -8.83 0.78
CA ALA A 22 5.25 -9.93 0.57
C ALA A 22 5.80 -10.50 1.88
N ASP A 23 5.90 -9.69 2.94
CA ASP A 23 6.32 -10.13 4.28
C ASP A 23 5.19 -10.83 5.06
N ASP A 24 3.94 -10.72 4.60
CA ASP A 24 2.80 -11.45 5.17
C ASP A 24 2.89 -12.96 4.85
N PRO A 25 2.77 -13.87 5.82
CA PRO A 25 2.90 -15.32 5.58
C PRO A 25 1.94 -15.89 4.53
N LEU A 26 0.77 -15.28 4.33
CA LEU A 26 -0.17 -15.69 3.29
C LEU A 26 0.18 -15.01 1.95
N GLY A 27 0.63 -13.76 1.97
CA GLY A 27 1.07 -12.99 0.80
C GLY A 27 2.40 -13.44 0.20
N ALA A 28 3.34 -13.97 0.98
CA ALA A 28 4.71 -14.28 0.56
C ALA A 28 4.84 -15.19 -0.67
N GLN A 29 3.86 -16.07 -0.93
CA GLN A 29 3.86 -16.96 -2.09
C GLN A 29 3.14 -16.38 -3.32
N ARG A 30 2.50 -15.22 -3.18
CA ARG A 30 1.63 -14.59 -4.18
C ARG A 30 2.18 -13.28 -4.71
N GLU A 31 2.91 -12.54 -3.87
CA GLU A 31 3.41 -11.23 -4.21
C GLU A 31 4.76 -11.27 -4.94
N SER A 32 4.99 -10.29 -5.81
CA SER A 32 6.23 -10.12 -6.59
C SER A 32 6.86 -8.76 -6.28
N PRO A 33 7.54 -8.59 -5.14
CA PRO A 33 8.09 -7.29 -4.73
C PRO A 33 9.15 -6.73 -5.68
N ASP A 34 9.79 -7.60 -6.49
CA ASP A 34 10.78 -7.20 -7.48
C ASP A 34 10.17 -6.66 -8.80
N ASP A 35 8.85 -6.82 -9.01
CA ASP A 35 8.12 -6.27 -10.15
C ASP A 35 6.96 -5.38 -9.70
N LEU A 36 7.22 -4.08 -9.60
CA LEU A 36 6.21 -3.09 -9.20
C LEU A 36 5.26 -2.67 -10.33
N GLY A 37 5.53 -3.07 -11.58
CA GLY A 37 4.73 -2.65 -12.75
C GLY A 37 3.24 -2.95 -12.61
N PRO A 38 2.85 -4.19 -12.29
CA PRO A 38 1.46 -4.57 -12.05
C PRO A 38 0.81 -3.79 -10.90
N TYR A 39 1.53 -3.53 -9.82
CA TYR A 39 1.02 -2.82 -8.65
C TYR A 39 0.78 -1.33 -8.92
N LEU A 40 1.67 -0.68 -9.66
CA LEU A 40 1.48 0.71 -10.08
C LEU A 40 0.29 0.85 -11.04
N ALA A 41 0.12 -0.09 -11.97
CA ALA A 41 -1.05 -0.11 -12.86
C ALA A 41 -2.36 -0.34 -12.08
N ALA A 42 -2.35 -1.23 -11.08
CA ALA A 42 -3.50 -1.45 -10.20
C ALA A 42 -3.80 -0.20 -9.36
N PHE A 43 -2.78 0.44 -8.79
CA PHE A 43 -2.91 1.67 -8.01
C PHE A 43 -3.58 2.79 -8.83
N GLU A 44 -3.16 3.01 -10.08
CA GLU A 44 -3.79 4.02 -10.93
C GLU A 44 -5.29 3.76 -11.14
N ARG A 45 -5.69 2.50 -11.32
CA ARG A 45 -7.11 2.13 -11.41
C ARG A 45 -7.85 2.44 -10.12
N LEU A 46 -7.32 2.02 -8.97
CA LEU A 46 -7.91 2.26 -7.66
C LEU A 46 -8.03 3.76 -7.35
N ARG A 47 -6.99 4.53 -7.67
CA ARG A 47 -6.94 5.98 -7.41
C ARG A 47 -8.03 6.75 -8.17
N THR A 48 -8.44 6.26 -9.35
CA THR A 48 -9.46 6.90 -10.19
C THR A 48 -10.90 6.49 -9.85
N ASP A 49 -11.11 5.43 -9.09
CA ASP A 49 -12.43 4.97 -8.68
C ASP A 49 -12.84 5.59 -7.33
N PRO A 50 -13.91 6.39 -7.26
CA PRO A 50 -14.34 7.02 -6.01
C PRO A 50 -14.82 6.03 -4.94
N ASN A 51 -15.16 4.80 -5.31
CA ASN A 51 -15.57 3.75 -4.36
C ASN A 51 -14.37 2.96 -3.81
N GLN A 52 -13.16 3.23 -4.29
CA GLN A 52 -11.95 2.55 -3.85
C GLN A 52 -11.14 3.50 -2.97
N HIS A 53 -10.76 3.02 -1.79
CA HIS A 53 -9.95 3.77 -0.85
C HIS A 53 -8.76 2.93 -0.41
N LEU A 54 -7.60 3.21 -0.98
CA LEU A 54 -6.33 2.68 -0.51
C LEU A 54 -5.64 3.70 0.40
N VAL A 55 -5.44 3.35 1.66
CA VAL A 55 -4.83 4.23 2.68
C VAL A 55 -3.61 3.59 3.31
N VAL A 56 -2.66 4.42 3.73
CA VAL A 56 -1.48 4.01 4.49
C VAL A 56 -1.51 4.64 5.88
N ALA A 57 -0.97 3.91 6.85
CA ALA A 57 -0.63 4.43 8.16
C ALA A 57 0.86 4.78 8.15
N VAL A 58 1.19 6.03 8.48
CA VAL A 58 2.56 6.57 8.49
C VAL A 58 2.95 6.96 9.90
N ARG A 59 4.14 6.54 10.30
CA ARG A 59 4.75 6.93 11.57
C ARG A 59 6.22 7.22 11.33
N GLU A 60 6.69 8.39 11.76
CA GLU A 60 8.09 8.81 11.57
C GLU A 60 8.53 8.69 10.10
N ASP A 61 7.70 9.21 9.18
CA ASP A 61 7.86 9.16 7.71
C ASP A 61 7.94 7.74 7.10
N ARG A 62 7.65 6.71 7.90
CA ARG A 62 7.62 5.32 7.46
C ARG A 62 6.20 4.81 7.33
N VAL A 63 5.89 4.19 6.21
CA VAL A 63 4.67 3.40 6.06
C VAL A 63 4.75 2.17 6.97
N VAL A 64 3.82 2.05 7.90
CA VAL A 64 3.75 0.98 8.91
C VAL A 64 2.47 0.15 8.81
N GLY A 65 1.58 0.49 7.89
CA GLY A 65 0.36 -0.25 7.64
C GLY A 65 -0.33 0.21 6.36
N THR A 66 -1.21 -0.65 5.84
CA THR A 66 -2.01 -0.39 4.65
C THR A 66 -3.41 -0.97 4.84
N LEU A 67 -4.42 -0.36 4.24
CA LEU A 67 -5.80 -0.84 4.19
C LEU A 67 -6.41 -0.47 2.85
N GLN A 68 -7.07 -1.42 2.21
CA GLN A 68 -7.99 -1.16 1.12
C GLN A 68 -9.44 -1.28 1.61
N LEU A 69 -10.25 -0.27 1.34
CA LEU A 69 -11.70 -0.24 1.58
C LEU A 69 -12.41 -0.09 0.23
N THR A 70 -13.41 -0.94 -0.01
CA THR A 70 -14.08 -1.12 -1.31
C THR A 70 -15.59 -1.22 -1.15
#